data_AF-A0A2E8VTV8-F1
#
_entry.id   AF-A0A2E8VTV8-F1
#
_cell.length_a   1.000
_cell.length_b   1.000
_cell.length_c   1.000
_cell.angle_alpha   90.00
_cell.angle_beta   90.00
_cell.angle_gamma   90.00
#
_symmetry.space_group_name_H-M   'P 1'
#
loop_
_entity.id
_entity.type
_entity.pdbx_description
1 polymer ?
#
loop_
_entity_poly.entity_id
_entity_poly.type
_entity_poly.pdbx_seq_one_letter_code
_entity_poly.pdbx_strand_id
1 'polypeptide(L)'
;MPATAPAPAPHAVMPTPEFVNRWRASDTPDPAAGSAVPSISVRVRNAAVAPPDRYGRLGVTARAMSFDRSRLENAAIGGTIAIEVPDAPGPYRFVFDRRQRQGDRLLLSAHLAEADPAYGLIVMLGRDMQATLSTPSGSYSIESVNGIPWLTSQRELSLLVNVAEPDYRIPAIHREQVQ
;
A
#
# COMPACT_ATOMS: atom_id res chain seq x y z
N MET A 1 51.03 -17.57 -57.65
CA MET A 1 50.20 -18.28 -56.65
C MET A 1 49.48 -17.21 -55.84
N PRO A 2 48.18 -16.98 -56.04
CA PRO A 2 47.47 -15.87 -55.41
C PRO A 2 47.05 -16.18 -53.97
N ALA A 3 47.15 -15.15 -53.13
CA ALA A 3 46.89 -15.16 -51.70
C ALA A 3 45.40 -15.39 -51.37
N THR A 4 45.14 -16.28 -50.41
CA THR A 4 43.82 -16.53 -49.83
C THR A 4 43.44 -15.39 -48.87
N ALA A 5 42.34 -14.69 -49.16
CA ALA A 5 41.78 -13.67 -48.29
C ALA A 5 41.17 -14.31 -47.00
N PRO A 6 41.33 -13.70 -45.82
CA PRO A 6 40.72 -14.20 -44.60
C PRO A 6 39.21 -13.91 -44.52
N ALA A 7 38.45 -14.86 -43.98
CA ALA A 7 37.00 -14.78 -43.79
C ALA A 7 36.58 -13.67 -42.78
N PRO A 8 35.38 -13.06 -42.93
CA PRO A 8 34.93 -12.02 -42.03
C PRO A 8 34.57 -12.58 -40.64
N ALA A 9 35.07 -11.92 -39.60
CA ALA A 9 34.80 -12.24 -38.20
C ALA A 9 33.31 -12.04 -37.84
N PRO A 10 32.71 -12.86 -36.96
CA PRO A 10 31.35 -12.63 -36.49
C PRO A 10 31.29 -11.31 -35.70
N HIS A 11 30.35 -10.46 -36.07
CA HIS A 11 30.06 -9.22 -35.36
C HIS A 11 29.76 -9.52 -33.89
N ALA A 12 30.66 -9.08 -33.00
CA ALA A 12 30.42 -9.07 -31.56
C ALA A 12 29.23 -8.14 -31.30
N VAL A 13 28.13 -8.72 -30.82
CA VAL A 13 27.01 -7.96 -30.27
C VAL A 13 27.54 -7.20 -29.07
N MET A 14 27.68 -5.87 -29.21
CA MET A 14 28.00 -5.00 -28.10
C MET A 14 26.90 -5.14 -27.04
N PRO A 15 27.23 -5.44 -25.76
CA PRO A 15 26.26 -5.27 -24.69
C PRO A 15 25.93 -3.78 -24.62
N THR A 16 24.64 -3.49 -24.72
CA THR A 16 24.05 -2.16 -24.51
C THR A 16 24.49 -1.66 -23.13
N PRO A 17 24.84 -0.37 -22.94
CA PRO A 17 25.23 0.13 -21.64
C PRO A 17 24.03 0.01 -20.68
N GLU A 18 24.11 -0.94 -19.75
CA GLU A 18 23.20 -1.03 -18.61
C GLU A 18 23.25 0.30 -17.86
N PHE A 19 22.13 1.01 -17.88
CA PHE A 19 21.93 2.15 -17.01
C PHE A 19 22.02 1.66 -15.56
N VAL A 20 23.07 2.10 -14.90
CA VAL A 20 23.38 1.89 -13.49
C VAL A 20 22.22 2.42 -12.64
N ASN A 21 21.29 1.56 -12.22
CA ASN A 21 20.43 1.84 -11.08
C ASN A 21 21.09 1.24 -9.83
N ARG A 22 21.97 2.05 -9.24
CA ARG A 22 22.72 1.76 -8.01
C ARG A 22 21.77 1.80 -6.81
N TRP A 23 20.93 0.78 -6.64
CA TRP A 23 20.41 0.39 -5.32
C TRP A 23 21.18 -0.84 -4.87
N ARG A 24 22.31 -0.58 -4.21
CA ARG A 24 23.14 -1.61 -3.59
C ARG A 24 22.33 -2.19 -2.43
N ALA A 25 21.62 -3.29 -2.66
CA ALA A 25 21.17 -4.19 -1.62
C ALA A 25 22.42 -4.83 -1.00
N SER A 26 22.99 -4.16 0.00
CA SER A 26 23.98 -4.76 0.89
C SER A 26 23.24 -5.28 2.11
N ASP A 27 22.71 -6.50 1.98
CA ASP A 27 22.77 -7.61 2.93
C ASP A 27 21.85 -8.70 2.36
N THR A 28 22.42 -9.66 1.63
CA THR A 28 21.68 -10.86 1.22
C THR A 28 21.81 -11.85 2.37
N PRO A 29 20.80 -12.06 3.22
CA PRO A 29 20.81 -13.24 4.06
C PRO A 29 20.69 -14.46 3.15
N ASP A 30 21.67 -15.35 3.32
CA ASP A 30 21.78 -16.70 2.75
C ASP A 30 20.41 -17.40 2.63
N PRO A 31 20.05 -17.99 1.47
CA PRO A 31 18.84 -18.80 1.34
C PRO A 31 19.05 -20.18 1.98
N ALA A 32 19.29 -20.20 3.29
CA ALA A 32 19.26 -21.41 4.08
C ALA A 32 17.81 -21.75 4.46
N ALA A 33 17.35 -22.89 3.94
CA ALA A 33 16.15 -23.64 4.30
C ALA A 33 14.81 -23.10 3.76
N GLY A 34 14.08 -23.99 3.07
CA GLY A 34 12.70 -23.83 2.61
C GLY A 34 11.70 -23.60 3.76
N SER A 35 11.75 -22.43 4.38
CA SER A 35 10.65 -21.88 5.16
C SER A 35 9.63 -21.30 4.19
N ALA A 36 8.48 -21.95 4.09
CA ALA A 36 7.32 -21.39 3.42
C ALA A 36 7.07 -19.98 3.98
N VAL A 37 7.23 -18.95 3.15
CA VAL A 37 7.01 -17.58 3.60
C VAL A 37 5.54 -17.46 3.99
N PRO A 38 5.21 -17.11 5.25
CA PRO A 38 3.85 -17.22 5.74
C PRO A 38 2.92 -16.24 5.01
N SER A 39 1.84 -16.74 4.43
CA SER A 39 0.74 -15.93 3.90
C SER A 39 -0.21 -15.52 5.02
N ILE A 40 -0.56 -14.23 5.03
CA ILE A 40 -1.55 -13.63 5.91
C ILE A 40 -2.84 -13.43 5.11
N SER A 41 -3.98 -13.81 5.66
CA SER A 41 -5.28 -13.55 5.03
C SER A 41 -6.12 -12.68 5.94
N VAL A 42 -6.57 -11.56 5.41
CA VAL A 42 -7.48 -10.61 6.05
C VAL A 42 -8.83 -10.76 5.39
N ARG A 43 -9.85 -11.02 6.21
CA ARG A 43 -11.23 -11.10 5.76
C ARG A 43 -12.01 -9.91 6.25
N VAL A 44 -12.80 -9.33 5.36
CA VAL A 44 -13.81 -8.35 5.75
C VAL A 44 -14.99 -9.12 6.28
N ARG A 45 -15.32 -8.90 7.55
CA ARG A 45 -16.53 -9.48 8.14
C ARG A 45 -17.67 -8.54 7.82
N ASN A 46 -18.63 -8.99 7.02
CA ASN A 46 -19.90 -8.28 6.90
C ASN A 46 -20.60 -8.39 8.26
N ALA A 47 -20.71 -7.27 8.97
CA ALA A 47 -20.71 -7.31 10.42
C ALA A 47 -22.09 -7.57 11.02
N ALA A 48 -22.16 -8.55 11.93
CA ALA A 48 -23.11 -8.57 13.05
C ALA A 48 -22.66 -7.62 14.21
N VAL A 49 -21.66 -6.78 13.98
CA VAL A 49 -21.07 -5.84 14.94
C VAL A 49 -21.30 -4.42 14.41
N ALA A 50 -21.94 -3.58 15.23
CA ALA A 50 -22.22 -2.20 14.84
C ALA A 50 -20.92 -1.39 14.71
N PRO A 51 -20.78 -0.55 13.66
CA PRO A 51 -19.66 0.37 13.55
C PRO A 51 -19.66 1.39 14.70
N PRO A 52 -18.49 1.82 15.19
CA PRO A 52 -18.38 2.89 16.17
C PRO A 52 -19.19 4.13 15.78
N ASP A 53 -19.87 4.77 16.73
CA ASP A 53 -20.78 5.91 16.51
C ASP A 53 -20.16 7.06 15.71
N ARG A 54 -18.84 7.24 15.83
CA ARG A 54 -18.11 8.26 15.05
C ARG A 54 -18.25 8.05 13.54
N TYR A 55 -18.31 6.82 13.05
CA TYR A 55 -18.51 6.56 11.62
C TYR A 55 -19.95 6.86 11.20
N GLY A 56 -20.93 6.51 12.03
CA GLY A 56 -22.34 6.84 11.79
C GLY A 56 -22.59 8.36 11.77
N ARG A 57 -22.01 9.11 12.71
CA ARG A 57 -22.06 10.59 12.74
C ARG A 57 -21.42 11.23 11.52
N LEU A 58 -20.43 10.56 10.95
CA LEU A 58 -19.73 10.99 9.75
C LEU A 58 -20.37 10.43 8.47
N GLY A 59 -21.44 9.64 8.54
CA GLY A 59 -22.02 9.00 7.35
C GLY A 59 -21.03 8.13 6.56
N VAL A 60 -19.99 7.60 7.22
CA VAL A 60 -18.97 6.73 6.60
C VAL A 60 -19.37 5.29 6.76
N THR A 61 -19.30 4.53 5.67
CA THR A 61 -19.43 3.08 5.74
C THR A 61 -18.16 2.47 6.32
N ALA A 62 -18.23 2.01 7.57
CA ALA A 62 -17.13 1.29 8.22
C ALA A 62 -17.44 -0.21 8.28
N ARG A 63 -16.46 -1.03 7.89
CA ARG A 63 -16.59 -2.49 7.87
C ARG A 63 -15.58 -3.14 8.81
N ALA A 64 -16.09 -3.98 9.71
CA ALA A 64 -15.22 -4.71 10.63
C ALA A 64 -14.35 -5.70 9.85
N MET A 65 -13.08 -5.78 10.23
CA MET A 65 -12.14 -6.74 9.69
C MET A 65 -11.59 -7.65 10.77
N SER A 66 -10.97 -8.73 10.33
CA SER A 66 -10.24 -9.64 11.20
C SER A 66 -8.86 -9.88 10.59
N PHE A 67 -7.82 -9.62 11.37
CA PHE A 67 -6.47 -10.01 11.05
C PHE A 67 -5.84 -10.71 12.26
N ASP A 68 -4.91 -11.62 11.99
CA ASP A 68 -4.06 -12.20 13.03
C ASP A 68 -2.88 -11.25 13.29
N ARG A 69 -2.96 -10.54 14.41
CA ARG A 69 -1.97 -9.53 14.78
C ARG A 69 -0.57 -10.11 14.89
N SER A 70 -0.44 -11.28 15.54
CA SER A 70 0.85 -11.92 15.75
C SER A 70 1.48 -12.35 14.42
N ARG A 71 0.69 -12.81 13.45
CA ARG A 71 1.20 -13.07 12.10
C ARG A 71 1.69 -11.81 11.40
N LEU A 72 0.98 -10.69 11.57
CA LEU A 72 1.36 -9.41 10.97
C LEU A 72 2.64 -8.84 11.60
N GLU A 73 2.80 -8.97 12.92
CA GLU A 73 4.02 -8.57 13.65
C GLU A 73 5.27 -9.39 13.23
N ASN A 74 5.05 -10.65 12.84
CA ASN A 74 6.06 -11.58 12.37
C ASN A 74 6.12 -11.71 10.84
N ALA A 75 5.46 -10.81 10.10
CA ALA A 75 5.47 -10.83 8.64
C ALA A 75 6.92 -10.67 8.13
N ALA A 76 7.32 -11.54 7.22
CA ALA A 76 8.63 -11.48 6.56
C ALA A 76 8.54 -10.69 5.26
N ILE A 77 9.65 -10.08 4.86
CA ILE A 77 9.81 -9.52 3.51
C ILE A 77 9.66 -10.67 2.50
N GLY A 78 8.96 -10.43 1.40
CA GLY A 78 8.52 -11.44 0.43
C GLY A 78 7.27 -12.22 0.86
N GLY A 79 6.79 -12.04 2.09
CA GLY A 79 5.52 -12.60 2.55
C GLY A 79 4.33 -11.90 1.92
N THR A 80 3.18 -12.57 1.92
CA THR A 80 1.97 -12.05 1.27
C THR A 80 0.87 -11.77 2.28
N ILE A 81 0.09 -10.72 2.04
CA ILE A 81 -1.15 -10.42 2.75
C ILE A 81 -2.29 -10.24 1.76
N ALA A 82 -3.36 -11.02 1.92
CA ALA A 82 -4.58 -10.89 1.14
C ALA A 82 -5.59 -10.03 1.88
N ILE A 83 -6.16 -9.00 1.25
CA ILE A 83 -7.17 -8.11 1.83
C ILE A 83 -8.38 -8.07 0.90
N GLU A 84 -9.53 -8.47 1.41
CA GLU A 84 -10.83 -8.28 0.74
C GLU A 84 -11.25 -6.81 0.85
N VAL A 85 -11.75 -6.22 -0.23
CA VAL A 85 -12.35 -4.89 -0.20
C VAL A 85 -13.74 -4.92 -0.86
N PRO A 86 -14.67 -4.03 -0.46
CA PRO A 86 -16.08 -4.11 -0.87
C PRO A 86 -16.35 -4.06 -2.37
N ASP A 87 -15.54 -3.30 -3.10
CA ASP A 87 -15.73 -3.00 -4.52
C ASP A 87 -14.74 -3.76 -5.42
N ALA A 88 -14.17 -4.86 -4.91
CA ALA A 88 -13.27 -5.72 -5.67
C ALA A 88 -13.90 -7.09 -5.94
N PRO A 89 -13.61 -7.71 -7.10
CA PRO A 89 -14.10 -9.04 -7.45
C PRO A 89 -13.48 -10.16 -6.58
N GLY A 90 -12.43 -9.86 -5.83
CA GLY A 90 -11.72 -10.79 -4.96
C GLY A 90 -10.70 -10.08 -4.08
N PRO A 91 -9.96 -10.84 -3.24
CA PRO A 91 -8.97 -10.27 -2.36
C PRO A 91 -7.76 -9.75 -3.15
N TYR A 92 -7.30 -8.56 -2.79
CA TYR A 92 -6.02 -8.03 -3.28
C TYR A 92 -4.87 -8.64 -2.49
N ARG A 93 -3.85 -9.13 -3.19
CA ARG A 93 -2.65 -9.73 -2.59
C ARG A 93 -1.49 -8.76 -2.62
N PHE A 94 -1.03 -8.34 -1.45
CA PHE A 94 0.14 -7.50 -1.29
C PHE A 94 1.36 -8.32 -0.88
N VAL A 95 2.53 -7.97 -1.37
CA VAL A 95 3.81 -8.60 -1.02
C VAL A 95 4.63 -7.61 -0.19
N PHE A 96 5.08 -8.02 1.00
CA PHE A 96 5.85 -7.15 1.88
C PHE A 96 7.25 -6.87 1.32
N ASP A 97 7.58 -5.60 1.14
CA ASP A 97 8.87 -5.13 0.64
C ASP A 97 9.76 -4.64 1.78
N ARG A 98 9.13 -4.09 2.82
CA ARG A 98 9.84 -3.42 3.90
C ARG A 98 9.23 -3.73 5.25
N ARG A 99 10.12 -3.97 6.21
CA ARG A 99 9.82 -4.10 7.63
C ARG A 99 10.77 -3.24 8.43
N GLN A 100 10.25 -2.28 9.18
CA GLN A 100 11.07 -1.36 9.97
C GLN A 100 10.43 -1.15 11.35
N ARG A 101 11.22 -1.37 12.41
CA ARG A 101 10.81 -1.02 13.77
C ARG A 101 11.23 0.42 14.07
N GLN A 102 10.28 1.24 14.53
CA GLN A 102 10.47 2.64 14.94
C GLN A 102 9.96 2.78 16.37
N GLY A 103 10.87 2.65 17.34
CA GLY A 103 10.49 2.54 18.76
C GLY A 103 9.53 1.37 19.00
N ASP A 104 8.40 1.64 19.65
CA ASP A 104 7.32 0.69 19.91
C ASP A 104 6.45 0.36 18.69
N ARG A 105 6.69 0.97 17.53
CA ARG A 105 5.89 0.75 16.32
C ARG A 105 6.63 -0.10 15.30
N LEU A 106 5.89 -0.97 14.61
CA LEU A 106 6.34 -1.70 13.44
C LEU A 106 5.69 -1.10 12.21
N LEU A 107 6.50 -0.58 11.29
CA LEU A 107 6.08 -0.14 9.98
C LEU A 107 6.32 -1.28 8.96
N LEU A 108 5.26 -1.64 8.25
CA LEU A 108 5.30 -2.57 7.12
C LEU A 108 4.88 -1.83 5.86
N SER A 109 5.58 -2.09 4.76
CA SER A 109 5.19 -1.60 3.44
C SER A 109 5.15 -2.79 2.48
N ALA A 110 4.13 -2.81 1.63
CA ALA A 110 3.89 -3.86 0.66
C ALA A 110 3.33 -3.29 -0.65
N HIS A 111 3.71 -3.84 -1.78
CA HIS A 111 3.14 -3.52 -3.10
C HIS A 111 2.09 -4.55 -3.50
N LEU A 112 1.18 -4.16 -4.40
CA LEU A 112 0.17 -5.07 -4.94
C LEU A 112 0.81 -6.05 -5.95
N ALA A 113 0.70 -7.35 -5.68
CA ALA A 113 1.40 -8.40 -6.46
C ALA A 113 0.94 -8.52 -7.93
N GLU A 114 -0.32 -8.20 -8.19
CA GLU A 114 -1.00 -8.44 -9.47
C GLU A 114 -1.23 -7.14 -10.27
N ALA A 115 -0.62 -6.03 -9.86
CA ALA A 115 -0.90 -4.71 -10.44
C ALA A 115 0.34 -3.79 -10.48
N ASP A 116 0.12 -2.54 -10.93
CA ASP A 116 1.13 -1.49 -10.93
C ASP A 116 1.75 -1.28 -9.54
N PRO A 117 3.09 -1.13 -9.42
CA PRO A 117 3.76 -0.86 -8.15
C PRO A 117 3.33 0.44 -7.46
N ALA A 118 2.57 1.32 -8.13
CA ALA A 118 1.92 2.47 -7.52
C ALA A 118 0.84 2.09 -6.49
N TYR A 119 0.27 0.88 -6.58
CA TYR A 119 -0.67 0.35 -5.60
C TYR A 119 0.08 -0.36 -4.47
N GLY A 120 -0.35 -0.10 -3.23
CA GLY A 120 0.37 -0.61 -2.08
C GLY A 120 -0.41 -0.52 -0.79
N LEU A 121 0.21 -1.06 0.25
CA LEU A 121 -0.28 -1.16 1.61
C LEU A 121 0.82 -0.65 2.54
N ILE A 122 0.47 0.28 3.42
CA ILE A 122 1.33 0.73 4.51
C ILE A 122 0.61 0.39 5.80
N VAL A 123 1.25 -0.39 6.67
CA VAL A 123 0.72 -0.75 7.99
C VAL A 123 1.65 -0.22 9.06
N MET A 124 1.07 0.47 10.04
CA MET A 124 1.71 0.85 11.28
C MET A 124 1.07 0.09 12.43
N LEU A 125 1.83 -0.84 13.03
CA LEU A 125 1.42 -1.60 14.20
C LEU A 125 2.08 -1.03 15.45
N GLY A 126 1.31 -0.39 16.31
CA GLY A 126 1.69 -0.06 17.68
C GLY A 126 0.69 -0.67 18.66
N ARG A 127 0.35 0.03 19.75
CA ARG A 127 -0.80 -0.35 20.60
C ARG A 127 -2.06 -0.58 19.74
N ASP A 128 -2.31 0.35 18.83
CA ASP A 128 -3.37 0.29 17.84
C ASP A 128 -2.78 0.04 16.44
N MET A 129 -3.59 -0.54 15.55
CA MET A 129 -3.21 -0.68 14.14
C MET A 129 -3.79 0.48 13.33
N GLN A 130 -2.95 1.06 12.48
CA GLN A 130 -3.36 1.96 11.41
C GLN A 130 -2.79 1.44 10.10
N ALA A 131 -3.59 1.46 9.03
CA ALA A 131 -3.08 1.15 7.71
C ALA A 131 -3.78 1.96 6.62
N THR A 132 -3.04 2.20 5.55
CA THR A 132 -3.58 2.75 4.31
C THR A 132 -3.31 1.77 3.20
N LEU A 133 -4.31 1.54 2.35
CA LEU A 133 -4.14 0.75 1.14
C LEU A 133 -4.69 1.49 -0.07
N SER A 134 -3.94 1.42 -1.15
CA SER A 134 -4.29 1.95 -2.46
C SER A 134 -4.44 0.76 -3.41
N THR A 135 -5.60 0.62 -4.02
CA THR A 135 -5.93 -0.46 -4.96
C THR A 135 -6.55 0.11 -6.23
N PRO A 136 -6.66 -0.68 -7.31
CA PRO A 136 -7.39 -0.27 -8.51
C PRO A 136 -8.85 0.12 -8.24
N SER A 137 -9.49 -0.49 -7.22
CA SER A 137 -10.86 -0.15 -6.81
C SER A 137 -10.95 1.07 -5.89
N GLY A 138 -9.83 1.69 -5.49
CA GLY A 138 -9.81 2.91 -4.68
C GLY A 138 -8.84 2.89 -3.51
N SER A 139 -8.92 3.93 -2.69
CA SER A 139 -8.08 4.09 -1.49
C SER A 139 -8.90 3.86 -0.23
N TYR A 140 -8.34 3.10 0.70
CA TYR A 140 -9.00 2.72 1.94
C TYR A 140 -8.08 2.96 3.13
N SER A 141 -8.69 3.20 4.28
CA SER A 141 -8.00 3.32 5.56
C SER A 141 -8.52 2.28 6.52
N ILE A 142 -7.61 1.78 7.35
CA ILE A 142 -7.89 0.81 8.39
C ILE A 142 -7.46 1.44 9.70
N GLU A 143 -8.38 1.50 10.66
CA GLU A 143 -8.06 1.93 12.02
C GLU A 143 -8.63 0.95 13.03
N SER A 144 -7.84 0.59 14.03
CA SER A 144 -8.31 -0.14 15.20
C SER A 144 -9.07 0.77 16.16
N VAL A 145 -10.30 0.38 16.50
CA VAL A 145 -11.13 1.01 17.52
C VAL A 145 -11.54 -0.06 18.50
N ASN A 146 -11.18 0.11 19.78
CA ASN A 146 -11.44 -0.88 20.83
C ASN A 146 -10.92 -2.29 20.45
N GLY A 147 -9.77 -2.35 19.78
CA GLY A 147 -9.16 -3.60 19.31
C GLY A 147 -9.79 -4.21 18.05
N ILE A 148 -10.87 -3.63 17.53
CA ILE A 148 -11.53 -4.08 16.29
C ILE A 148 -11.05 -3.20 15.13
N PRO A 149 -10.46 -3.75 14.07
CA PRO A 149 -10.07 -2.97 12.91
C PRO A 149 -11.24 -2.71 11.99
N TRP A 150 -11.36 -1.45 11.55
CA TRP A 150 -12.42 -0.97 10.68
C TRP A 150 -11.84 -0.47 9.37
N LEU A 151 -12.30 -1.05 8.27
CA LEU A 151 -12.02 -0.58 6.91
C LEU A 151 -13.02 0.50 6.52
N THR A 152 -12.51 1.62 6.03
CA THR A 152 -13.31 2.75 5.53
C THR A 152 -12.77 3.25 4.20
N SER A 153 -13.64 3.66 3.28
CA SER A 153 -13.20 4.30 2.03
C SER A 153 -12.64 5.70 2.31
N GLN A 154 -11.46 6.02 1.77
CA GLN A 154 -10.93 7.39 1.86
C GLN A 154 -11.79 8.39 1.07
N ARG A 155 -12.51 7.94 0.04
CA ARG A 155 -13.43 8.81 -0.69
C ARG A 155 -14.55 9.31 0.23
N GLU A 156 -15.11 8.43 1.06
CA GLU A 156 -16.14 8.81 2.05
C GLU A 156 -15.56 9.74 3.12
N LEU A 157 -14.33 9.49 3.58
CA LEU A 157 -13.65 10.36 4.54
C LEU A 157 -13.37 11.77 3.98
N SER A 158 -12.94 11.88 2.72
CA SER A 158 -12.67 13.17 2.08
C SER A 158 -13.93 13.99 1.84
N LEU A 159 -15.07 13.34 1.57
CA LEU A 159 -16.36 14.02 1.41
C LEU A 159 -16.83 14.71 2.70
N LEU A 160 -16.33 14.31 3.87
CA LEU A 160 -16.66 14.95 5.15
C LEU A 160 -15.85 16.19 5.44
N VAL A 161 -14.61 16.24 4.95
CA VAL A 161 -13.76 17.42 5.09
C VAL A 161 -14.29 18.55 4.21
N ASN A 162 -14.88 18.24 3.05
CA ASN A 162 -15.47 19.24 2.14
C ASN A 162 -16.83 19.81 2.57
N VAL A 163 -17.49 19.26 3.60
CA VAL A 163 -18.74 19.84 4.15
C VAL A 163 -18.45 20.79 5.31
N ALA A 164 -17.19 20.89 5.75
CA ALA A 164 -16.73 21.78 6.82
C ALA A 164 -15.92 22.98 6.30
N GLU A 165 -16.05 23.37 5.02
CA GLU A 165 -15.64 24.71 4.61
C GLU A 165 -16.79 25.68 4.94
N PRO A 166 -16.69 26.55 5.96
CA PRO A 166 -17.52 27.73 5.99
C PRO A 166 -17.24 28.50 4.70
N ASP A 167 -18.31 28.83 3.98
CA ASP A 167 -18.39 29.75 2.86
C ASP A 167 -17.45 30.94 3.12
N TYR A 168 -16.19 30.83 2.68
CA TYR A 168 -15.26 31.95 2.68
C TYR A 168 -15.70 32.79 1.50
N ARG A 169 -16.74 33.61 1.72
CA ARG A 169 -17.01 34.77 0.89
C ARG A 169 -15.75 35.58 0.88
N ILE A 170 -14.96 35.43 -0.18
CA ILE A 170 -13.94 36.39 -0.56
C ILE A 170 -14.73 37.69 -0.78
N PRO A 171 -14.59 38.73 0.07
CA PRO A 171 -15.20 40.00 -0.26
C PRO A 171 -14.57 40.47 -1.56
N ALA A 172 -15.41 40.77 -2.56
CA ALA A 172 -14.97 41.35 -3.82
C ALA A 172 -14.18 42.62 -3.50
N ILE A 173 -12.87 42.58 -3.75
CA ILE A 173 -12.01 43.76 -3.64
C ILE A 173 -12.51 44.71 -4.73
N HIS A 174 -13.31 45.70 -4.34
CA HIS A 174 -13.64 46.82 -5.18
C HIS A 174 -12.32 47.52 -5.50
N ARG A 175 -11.81 47.30 -6.72
CA ARG A 175 -10.83 48.21 -7.31
C ARG A 175 -11.60 49.49 -7.63
N GLU A 176 -11.61 50.43 -6.68
CA GLU A 176 -11.93 51.82 -6.97
C GLU A 176 -11.01 52.26 -8.12
N GLN A 177 -11.64 52.58 -9.24
CA GLN A 177 -11.03 53.35 -10.29
C GLN A 177 -10.67 54.71 -9.70
N VAL A 178 -9.38 55.01 -9.61
CA VAL A 178 -8.93 56.40 -9.51
C VAL A 178 -8.40 56.78 -10.88
N GLN A 179 -9.01 57.84 -11.40
CA GLN A 179 -8.84 58.46 -12.72
C GLN A 179 -7.39 58.89 -12.99
#